data_AF-A0A6I1QVF7-F1
#
_entry.id   AF-A0A6I1QVF7-F1
#
_cell.length_a   1.000
_cell.length_b   1.000
_cell.length_c   1.000
_cell.angle_alpha   90.00
_cell.angle_beta   90.00
_cell.angle_gamma   90.00
#
_symmetry.space_group_name_H-M   'P 1'
#
loop_
_entity.id
_entity.type
_entity.pdbx_description
1 polymer ?
#
loop_
_entity_poly.entity_id
_entity_poly.type
_entity_poly.pdbx_seq_one_letter_code
_entity_poly.pdbx_strand_id
1 'polypeptide(L)' 'MSRVKAVKLSDEAINARLVEYESRFGMASTEFYERFTKGELEHEGHTRDYTRWATLIAFRRERTRAHA' A
#
# COMPACT_ATOMS: atom_id res chain seq x y z
N MET A 1 -20.13 -14.13 18.47
CA MET A 1 -18.87 -13.35 18.39
C MET A 1 -18.02 -13.94 17.26
N SER A 2 -18.15 -13.40 16.04
CA SER A 2 -17.41 -13.92 14.88
C SER A 2 -15.95 -13.55 14.98
N ARG A 3 -15.07 -14.57 15.00
CA ARG A 3 -13.62 -14.42 14.86
C ARG A 3 -13.34 -13.64 13.59
N VAL A 4 -12.86 -12.41 13.74
CA VAL A 4 -12.24 -11.67 12.64
C VAL A 4 -10.99 -12.45 12.28
N LYS A 5 -11.08 -13.36 11.30
CA LYS A 5 -9.90 -14.01 10.73
C LYS A 5 -9.02 -12.88 10.22
N ALA A 6 -7.87 -12.67 10.84
CA ALA A 6 -6.83 -11.83 10.28
C ALA A 6 -6.52 -12.40 8.89
N VAL A 7 -7.03 -11.75 7.85
CA VAL A 7 -6.77 -12.14 6.47
C VAL A 7 -5.28 -11.90 6.26
N LYS A 8 -4.47 -12.96 6.34
CA LYS A 8 -3.10 -12.93 5.81
C LYS A 8 -3.24 -12.62 4.33
N LEU A 9 -3.10 -11.35 3.96
CA LEU A 9 -2.96 -10.95 2.56
C LEU A 9 -1.74 -11.68 1.99
N SER A 10 -1.92 -12.49 0.95
CA SER A 10 -0.83 -13.09 0.20
C SER A 10 -0.04 -12.02 -0.56
N ASP A 11 1.20 -12.32 -0.95
CA ASP A 11 2.02 -11.38 -1.73
C ASP A 11 1.36 -11.02 -3.07
N GLU A 12 0.71 -12.00 -3.70
CA GLU A 12 -0.11 -11.77 -4.90
C GLU A 12 -1.26 -10.79 -4.65
N ALA A 13 -1.97 -10.93 -3.52
CA ALA A 13 -3.06 -10.03 -3.17
C ALA A 13 -2.57 -8.61 -2.85
N ILE A 14 -1.39 -8.48 -2.22
CA ILE A 14 -0.74 -7.19 -2.00
C ILE A 14 -0.39 -6.55 -3.35
N ASN A 15 0.27 -7.30 -4.25
CA ASN A 15 0.65 -6.80 -5.57
C ASN A 15 -0.55 -6.39 -6.41
N ALA A 16 -1.63 -7.17 -6.42
CA ALA A 16 -2.85 -6.82 -7.14
C ALA A 16 -3.45 -5.49 -6.66
N ARG A 17 -3.45 -5.24 -5.34
CA ARG A 17 -3.93 -3.97 -4.80
C ARG A 17 -2.99 -2.80 -5.05
N LEU A 18 -1.68 -3.03 -5.06
CA LEU A 18 -0.72 -2.00 -5.46
C LEU A 18 -0.96 -1.59 -6.92
N VAL A 19 -1.12 -2.53 -7.84
CA VAL A 19 -1.42 -2.26 -9.26
C VAL A 19 -2.73 -1.49 -9.43
N GLU A 20 -3.76 -1.84 -8.65
CA GLU A 20 -5.02 -1.10 -8.66
C GLU A 20 -4.85 0.36 -8.21
N TYR A 21 -4.08 0.59 -7.15
CA TYR A 21 -3.79 1.95 -6.70
C TYR A 21 -2.95 2.73 -7.71
N GLU A 22 -1.96 2.09 -8.32
CA GLU A 22 -1.13 2.70 -9.38
C GLU A 22 -1.98 3.14 -10.57
N SER A 23 -2.91 2.29 -11.00
CA SER A 23 -3.85 2.60 -12.08
C SER A 23 -4.83 3.71 -11.68
N ARG A 24 -5.39 3.65 -10.46
CA ARG A 24 -6.38 4.61 -9.96
C ARG A 24 -5.82 6.02 -9.80
N PHE A 25 -4.58 6.14 -9.33
CA PHE A 25 -3.95 7.43 -9.05
C PHE A 25 -2.93 7.85 -10.12
N GLY A 26 -2.68 7.00 -11.12
CA GLY A 26 -1.73 7.30 -12.21
C GLY A 26 -0.30 7.48 -11.74
N MET A 27 0.09 6.83 -10.64
CA MET A 27 1.38 7.02 -9.96
C MET A 27 1.95 5.67 -9.54
N ALA A 28 3.24 5.43 -9.75
CA ALA A 28 3.87 4.18 -9.31
C ALA A 28 3.87 4.07 -7.78
N SER A 29 3.75 2.86 -7.21
CA SER A 29 3.73 2.68 -5.74
C SER A 29 5.03 3.16 -5.09
N THR A 30 6.17 3.01 -5.78
CA THR A 30 7.47 3.51 -5.30
C THR A 30 7.48 5.02 -5.21
N GLU A 31 7.03 5.69 -6.26
CA GLU A 31 6.93 7.15 -6.34
C GLU A 31 5.93 7.70 -5.31
N PHE A 32 4.77 7.06 -5.19
CA PHE A 32 3.79 7.37 -4.17
C PHE A 32 4.40 7.29 -2.77
N TYR A 33 5.12 6.20 -2.45
CA TYR A 33 5.69 6.03 -1.11
C TYR A 33 6.71 7.12 -0.79
N GLU A 34 7.56 7.50 -1.75
CA GLU A 34 8.53 8.57 -1.57
C GLU A 34 7.84 9.91 -1.29
N ARG A 35 6.90 10.32 -2.15
CA ARG A 35 6.13 11.56 -1.98
C ARG A 35 5.30 11.55 -0.70
N PHE A 36 4.70 10.42 -0.35
CA PHE A 36 3.95 10.23 0.90
C PHE A 36 4.85 10.43 2.12
N THR A 37 6.05 9.82 2.14
CA THR A 37 6.99 9.99 3.26
C THR A 37 7.56 11.40 3.39
N LYS A 38 7.60 12.15 2.29
CA LYS A 38 8.02 13.57 2.28
C LYS A 38 6.88 14.54 2.61
N GLY A 39 5.64 14.07 2.71
CA GLY A 39 4.47 14.93 2.90
C GLY A 39 4.12 15.77 1.68
N GLU A 40 4.57 15.37 0.48
CA GLU A 40 4.37 16.10 -0.79
C GLU A 40 3.03 15.77 -1.47
N LEU A 41 2.22 14.88 -0.88
CA LEU A 41 0.92 14.51 -1.41
C LEU A 41 -0.18 15.37 -0.79
N GLU A 42 -0.89 16.11 -1.62
CA GLU A 42 -2.08 16.84 -1.20
C GLU A 42 -3.17 15.85 -0.74
N HIS A 43 -3.60 15.98 0.51
CA HIS A 43 -4.46 15.03 1.20
C HIS A 43 -5.95 15.14 0.83
N GLU A 44 -6.33 16.02 -0.11
CA GLU A 44 -7.72 16.36 -0.42
C GLU A 44 -8.55 15.10 -0.71
N GLY A 45 -9.35 14.67 0.26
CA GLY A 45 -10.27 13.54 0.18
C GLY A 45 -9.67 12.12 0.21
N HIS A 46 -8.38 11.94 -0.07
CA HIS A 46 -7.78 10.61 -0.28
C HIS A 46 -6.94 10.07 0.90
N THR A 47 -6.92 10.77 2.04
CA THR A 47 -6.09 10.43 3.21
C THR A 47 -6.17 8.95 3.62
N ARG A 48 -7.37 8.35 3.60
CA ARG A 48 -7.58 6.95 3.97
C ARG A 48 -7.01 5.97 2.94
N ASP A 49 -7.15 6.28 1.65
CA ASP A 49 -6.64 5.46 0.56
C ASP A 49 -5.11 5.54 0.51
N TYR A 50 -4.53 6.73 0.69
CA TYR A 50 -3.08 6.92 0.75
C TYR A 50 -2.46 6.18 1.95
N THR A 51 -3.08 6.28 3.13
CA THR A 51 -2.61 5.54 4.31
C THR A 51 -2.63 4.02 4.06
N ARG A 52 -3.70 3.52 3.43
CA ARG A 52 -3.84 2.09 3.09
C ARG A 52 -2.81 1.65 2.05
N TRP A 53 -2.56 2.47 1.03
CA TRP A 53 -1.57 2.20 0.01
C TRP A 53 -0.15 2.17 0.61
N ALA A 54 0.21 3.16 1.42
CA ALA A 54 1.50 3.21 2.12
C ALA A 54 1.73 1.99 3.01
N THR A 55 0.68 1.54 3.71
CA THR A 55 0.71 0.33 4.55
C THR A 55 1.00 -0.92 3.73
N LEU A 56 0.35 -1.10 2.58
CA LEU A 56 0.60 -2.25 1.68
C LEU A 56 2.03 -2.27 1.14
N ILE A 57 2.58 -1.09 0.81
CA ILE A 57 3.96 -0.96 0.34
C ILE A 57 4.95 -1.32 1.43
N ALA A 58 4.72 -0.85 2.66
CA ALA A 58 5.55 -1.19 3.82
C ALA A 58 5.55 -2.71 4.08
N PHE A 59 4.37 -3.34 4.09
CA PHE A 59 4.27 -4.80 4.23
C PHE A 59 5.01 -5.57 3.13
N ARG A 60 4.90 -5.13 1.87
CA ARG A 60 5.64 -5.76 0.77
C ARG A 60 7.14 -5.65 0.98
N ARG A 61 7.64 -4.48 1.37
CA ARG A 61 9.07 -4.24 1.63
C ARG A 61 9.60 -5.10 2.77
N GLU A 62 8.86 -5.23 3.86
CA GLU A 62 9.22 -6.10 4.98
C GLU A 62 9.35 -7.56 4.55
N ARG A 63 8.39 -8.07 3.76
CA ARG A 63 8.43 -9.44 3.24
C ARG A 63 9.57 -9.66 2.27
N THR A 64 9.79 -8.75 1.32
CA THR A 64 10.92 -8.86 0.39
C THR A 64 12.25 -8.87 1.12
N ARG A 65 12.40 -8.07 2.19
CA ARG A 65 13.61 -8.06 3.02
C ARG A 65 13.79 -9.34 3.85
N ALA A 66 12.71 -9.97 4.29
CA ALA A 66 12.76 -11.23 5.03
C ALA A 66 13.13 -12.44 4.14
N HIS A 67 13.00 -12.30 2.83
CA HIS A 67 13.27 -13.33 1.83
C HIS A 67 14.51 -13.06 0.96
N ALA A 68 15.27 -11.98 1.24
CA ALA A 68 16.52 -11.60 0.58
C ALA A 68 17.72 -11.94 1.47
#